data_AF-A0A1I2FWL7-F1
#
_entry.id   AF-A0A1I2FWL7-F1
#
_cell.length_a   1.000
_cell.length_b   1.000
_cell.length_c   1.000
_cell.angle_alpha   90.00
_cell.angle_beta   90.00
_cell.angle_gamma   90.00
#
_symmetry.space_group_name_H-M   'P 1'
#
loop_
_entity.id
_entity.type
_entity.pdbx_description
1 polymer ?
#
loop_
_entity_poly.entity_id
_entity_poly.type
_entity_poly.pdbx_seq_one_letter_code
_entity_poly.pdbx_strand_id
1 'polypeptide(L)'
;MQVICLQDEAFYALIEQVVFRLKEKNASKQDKWISDDQAMQFLNVKSKTTLQKLRDEGKIRFSQPQKKIILYDRDSIEAYLEQNARNTF
;
A
#
# COMPACT_ATOMS: atom_id res chain seq x y z
N MET A 1 31.05 -12.89 25.55
CA MET A 1 29.71 -12.99 24.94
C MET A 1 28.70 -12.73 26.03
N GLN A 2 27.84 -11.71 25.90
CA GLN A 2 26.78 -11.46 26.88
C GLN A 2 25.51 -12.16 26.41
N VAL A 3 24.96 -13.02 27.26
CA VAL A 3 23.78 -13.84 26.97
C VAL A 3 22.69 -13.41 27.93
N ILE A 4 21.52 -13.09 27.38
CA ILE A 4 20.32 -12.76 28.15
C ILE A 4 19.49 -14.04 28.23
N CYS A 5 19.25 -14.54 29.44
CA CYS A 5 18.37 -15.68 29.69
C CYS A 5 16.99 -15.16 30.08
N LEU A 6 15.95 -15.63 29.38
CA LEU A 6 14.56 -15.26 29.61
C LEU A 6 13.74 -16.53 29.77
N GLN A 7 12.72 -16.46 30.62
CA GLN A 7 11.68 -17.49 30.69
C GLN A 7 10.81 -17.41 29.43
N ASP A 8 10.35 -18.56 28.92
CA ASP A 8 9.64 -18.67 27.64
C ASP A 8 8.46 -17.69 27.53
N GLU A 9 7.62 -17.61 28.55
CA GLU A 9 6.47 -16.68 28.57
C GLU A 9 6.91 -15.21 28.49
N ALA A 10 7.97 -14.85 29.21
CA ALA A 10 8.52 -13.50 29.19
C ALA A 10 9.17 -13.17 27.83
N PHE A 11 9.77 -14.17 27.18
CA PHE A 11 10.31 -14.02 25.83
C PHE A 11 9.19 -13.73 24.82
N TYR A 12 8.11 -14.50 24.83
CA TYR A 12 6.97 -14.25 23.93
C TYR A 12 6.31 -12.90 24.20
N ALA A 13 6.09 -12.54 25.47
CA ALA A 13 5.53 -11.24 25.84
C ALA A 13 6.42 -10.07 25.35
N LEU A 14 7.75 -10.21 25.46
CA LEU A 14 8.69 -9.21 24.95
C LEU A 14 8.61 -9.09 23.42
N ILE A 15 8.57 -10.22 22.72
CA ILE A 15 8.46 -10.24 21.26
C ILE A 15 7.15 -9.57 20.81
N GLU A 16 6.02 -9.86 21.46
CA GLU A 16 4.75 -9.20 21.15
C GLU A 16 4.82 -7.68 21.34
N GLN A 17 5.40 -7.22 22.46
CA GLN A 17 5.58 -5.78 22.69
C GLN A 17 6.49 -5.13 21.65
N VAL A 18 7.57 -5.81 21.24
CA VAL A 18 8.48 -5.32 20.20
C VAL A 18 7.75 -5.24 18.86
N VAL A 19 7.01 -6.27 18.48
CA VAL A 19 6.22 -6.30 17.24
C VAL A 19 5.15 -5.23 17.27
N PHE A 20 4.45 -5.05 18.38
CA PHE A 20 3.43 -4.02 18.55
C PHE A 20 4.05 -2.62 18.39
N ARG A 21 5.16 -2.35 19.08
CA ARG A 21 5.86 -1.06 18.99
C ARG A 21 6.43 -0.81 17.59
N LEU A 22 6.89 -1.84 16.90
CA LEU A 22 7.31 -1.77 15.50
C LEU A 22 6.12 -1.54 14.57
N LYS A 23 4.96 -2.16 14.81
CA LYS A 23 3.73 -1.94 14.04
C LYS A 23 3.11 -0.58 14.30
N GLU A 24 3.27 0.03 15.48
CA GLU A 24 2.82 1.40 15.73
C GLU A 24 3.77 2.42 15.10
N LYS A 25 5.09 2.22 15.24
CA LYS A 25 6.09 3.09 14.59
C LYS A 25 6.12 2.94 13.07
N ASN A 26 5.93 1.71 12.58
CA ASN A 26 5.82 1.36 11.17
C ASN A 26 4.38 0.99 10.82
N ALA A 27 3.39 1.59 11.49
CA ALA A 27 2.10 1.81 10.88
C ALA A 27 2.40 2.82 9.79
N SER A 28 3.05 2.33 8.73
CA SER A 28 3.27 3.02 7.50
C SER A 28 1.87 3.39 7.09
N LYS A 29 1.50 4.65 7.39
CA LYS A 29 0.38 5.31 6.75
C LYS A 29 0.67 5.07 5.29
N GLN A 30 -0.04 4.12 4.73
CA GLN A 30 0.08 3.80 3.34
C GLN A 30 -0.13 5.12 2.63
N ASP A 31 0.88 5.58 1.90
CA ASP A 31 0.80 6.88 1.26
C ASP A 31 -0.44 6.87 0.38
N LYS A 32 -1.40 7.74 0.73
CA LYS A 32 -2.65 7.89 -0.02
C LYS A 32 -2.35 8.20 -1.47
N TRP A 33 -1.33 9.02 -1.70
CA TRP A 33 -0.88 9.45 -3.01
C TRP A 33 0.36 8.67 -3.43
N ILE A 34 0.20 7.80 -4.41
CA ILE A 34 1.27 6.92 -4.91
C ILE A 34 1.74 7.35 -6.30
N SER A 35 2.98 6.99 -6.66
CA SER A 35 3.56 7.30 -7.97
C SER A 35 2.96 6.45 -9.09
N ASP A 36 3.26 6.79 -10.36
CA ASP A 36 2.96 5.95 -11.53
C ASP A 36 3.42 4.50 -11.29
N ASP A 37 4.69 4.30 -10.89
CA ASP A 37 5.29 2.97 -10.79
C ASP A 37 4.59 2.12 -9.72
N GLN A 38 4.25 2.74 -8.58
CA GLN A 38 3.49 2.07 -7.53
C GLN A 38 2.07 1.74 -8.01
N ALA A 39 1.37 2.68 -8.64
CA ALA A 39 0.02 2.43 -9.17
C ALA A 39 0.02 1.31 -10.22
N MET A 40 1.05 1.26 -11.07
CA MET A 40 1.24 0.20 -12.06
C MET A 40 1.47 -1.17 -11.38
N GLN A 41 2.25 -1.21 -10.30
CA GLN A 41 2.44 -2.43 -9.51
C GLN A 41 1.14 -2.90 -8.85
N PHE A 42 0.36 -2.00 -8.24
CA PHE A 42 -0.93 -2.34 -7.62
C PHE A 42 -1.94 -2.91 -8.64
N LEU A 43 -2.01 -2.30 -9.82
CA LEU A 43 -2.91 -2.73 -10.90
C LEU A 43 -2.34 -3.87 -11.75
N ASN A 44 -1.08 -4.27 -11.51
CA ASN A 44 -0.32 -5.21 -12.32
C ASN A 44 -0.31 -4.88 -13.83
N VAL A 45 -0.18 -3.59 -14.17
CA VAL A 45 -0.15 -3.10 -15.56
C VAL A 45 1.28 -2.76 -15.98
N LYS A 46 1.62 -3.08 -17.23
CA LYS A 46 3.00 -2.89 -17.76
C LYS A 46 3.22 -1.57 -18.48
N SER A 47 2.16 -0.86 -18.89
CA SER A 47 2.28 0.37 -19.68
C SER A 47 1.65 1.58 -19.00
N LYS A 48 2.36 2.72 -19.09
CA LYS A 48 1.84 4.03 -18.70
C LYS A 48 0.61 4.44 -19.52
N THR A 49 0.48 3.96 -20.75
CA THR A 49 -0.69 4.21 -21.60
C THR A 49 -1.95 3.55 -21.05
N THR A 50 -1.84 2.39 -20.39
CA THR A 50 -2.98 1.75 -19.71
C THR A 50 -3.42 2.59 -18.51
N LEU A 51 -2.45 3.04 -17.71
CA LEU A 51 -2.71 3.92 -16.58
C LEU A 51 -3.27 5.29 -17.00
N GLN A 52 -2.85 5.80 -18.15
CA GLN A 52 -3.45 6.98 -18.78
C GLN A 52 -4.91 6.76 -19.16
N LYS A 53 -5.25 5.66 -19.85
CA LYS A 53 -6.64 5.34 -20.18
C LYS A 53 -7.53 5.29 -18.94
N LEU A 54 -7.08 4.67 -17.85
CA LEU A 54 -7.85 4.60 -16.61
C LEU A 54 -8.13 5.99 -16.00
N ARG A 55 -7.20 6.95 -16.14
CA ARG A 55 -7.42 8.34 -15.72
C ARG A 55 -8.38 9.08 -16.65
N ASP A 56 -8.15 8.96 -17.96
CA ASP A 56 -8.95 9.65 -18.98
C ASP A 56 -10.41 9.16 -18.97
N GLU A 57 -10.63 7.88 -18.64
CA GLU A 57 -11.95 7.27 -18.46
C GLU A 57 -12.55 7.52 -17.06
N GLY A 58 -11.83 8.21 -16.17
CA GLY A 58 -12.30 8.52 -14.81
C GLY A 58 -12.42 7.30 -13.88
N LYS A 59 -11.81 6.17 -14.23
CA LYS A 59 -11.86 4.92 -13.44
C LYS A 59 -11.02 4.97 -12.17
N ILE A 60 -9.95 5.76 -12.18
CA ILE A 60 -9.09 5.98 -11.01
C ILE A 60 -8.83 7.47 -10.80
N ARG A 61 -8.84 7.88 -9.53
CA ARG A 61 -8.58 9.26 -9.13
C ARG A 61 -7.08 9.56 -9.15
N PHE A 62 -6.73 10.70 -9.73
CA PHE A 62 -5.35 11.20 -9.76
C PHE A 62 -5.27 12.66 -9.31
N SER A 63 -4.08 13.08 -8.90
CA SER A 63 -3.72 14.46 -8.58
C SER A 63 -2.53 14.87 -9.42
N GLN A 64 -2.59 16.06 -10.00
CA GLN A 64 -1.51 16.66 -10.79
C GLN A 64 -1.13 18.01 -10.20
N PRO A 65 -0.39 18.04 -9.07
CA PRO A 65 0.00 19.31 -8.44
C PRO A 65 0.97 20.13 -9.31
N GLN A 66 1.69 19.48 -10.23
CA GLN A 66 2.56 20.12 -11.21
C GLN A 66 2.46 19.40 -12.55
N LYS A 67 2.75 20.08 -13.66
CA LYS A 67 2.61 19.54 -15.03
C LYS A 67 3.30 18.17 -15.23
N LYS A 68 4.43 17.93 -14.56
CA LYS A 68 5.22 16.68 -14.67
C LYS A 68 5.01 15.69 -13.52
N ILE A 69 4.23 16.03 -12.50
CA ILE A 69 4.03 15.19 -11.31
C ILE A 69 2.58 14.70 -11.32
N ILE A 70 2.40 13.38 -11.45
CA ILE A 70 1.10 12.75 -11.37
C ILE A 70 1.14 11.71 -10.26
N LEU A 71 0.14 11.78 -9.38
CA LEU A 71 -0.04 10.90 -8.23
C LEU A 71 -1.41 10.26 -8.30
N TYR A 72 -1.56 9.06 -7.75
CA TYR A 72 -2.80 8.30 -7.77
C TYR A 72 -3.31 8.10 -6.35
N ASP A 73 -4.62 8.17 -6.20
CA ASP A 73 -5.26 7.85 -4.93
C ASP A 73 -5.31 6.33 -4.79
N ARG A 74 -4.58 5.79 -3.80
CA ARG A 74 -4.51 4.35 -3.52
C ARG A 74 -5.90 3.76 -3.29
N ASP A 75 -6.72 4.44 -2.50
CA ASP A 75 -8.08 4.00 -2.17
C ASP A 75 -8.95 3.89 -3.42
N SER A 76 -8.74 4.79 -4.39
CA SER A 76 -9.47 4.75 -5.66
C SER A 76 -9.05 3.58 -6.54
N ILE A 77 -7.78 3.16 -6.49
CA ILE A 77 -7.29 1.99 -7.22
C ILE A 77 -7.86 0.71 -6.62
N GLU A 78 -7.90 0.62 -5.29
CA GLU A 78 -8.52 -0.51 -4.59
C GLU A 78 -10.01 -0.61 -4.91
N ALA A 79 -10.75 0.50 -4.83
CA ALA A 79 -12.17 0.55 -5.23
C ALA A 79 -12.39 0.11 -6.68
N TYR A 80 -11.49 0.48 -7.61
CA TYR A 80 -11.54 0.02 -8.99
C TYR A 80 -11.35 -1.50 -9.09
N LEU A 81 -10.39 -2.08 -8.36
CA LEU A 81 -10.17 -3.52 -8.34
C LEU A 81 -11.38 -4.26 -7.77
N GLU A 82 -11.94 -3.78 -6.66
CA GLU A 82 -13.16 -4.34 -6.04
C GLU A 82 -14.36 -4.29 -6.99
N GLN A 83 -14.56 -3.18 -7.71
CA GLN A 83 -15.64 -3.06 -8.70
C GLN A 83 -15.50 -4.09 -9.85
N ASN A 84 -14.27 -4.46 -10.20
CA ASN A 84 -13.97 -5.43 -11.25
C ASN A 84 -13.77 -6.85 -10.70
N ALA A 85 -13.87 -7.04 -9.39
CA ALA A 85 -13.77 -8.35 -8.76
C ALA A 85 -14.97 -9.21 -9.13
N ARG A 86 -14.72 -10.50 -9.34
CA ARG A 86 -15.75 -11.50 -9.58
C ARG A 86 -15.87 -12.37 -8.34
N ASN A 87 -16.97 -12.20 -7.60
CA ASN A 87 -17.28 -13.04 -6.45
C ASN A 87 -17.77 -14.40 -6.95
N THR A 88 -17.09 -15.46 -6.55
CA THR A 88 -17.39 -16.82 -7.02
C THR A 88 -18.30 -17.61 -6.08
N PHE A 89 -18.87 -16.99 -5.04
CA PHE A 89 -19.73 -17.62 -4.04
C PHE A 89 -20.78 -16.65 -3.50
#